data_AF-A0A0R3XAS6-F1
#
_entry.id   AF-A0A0R3XAS6-F1
#
_cell.length_a   1.000
_cell.length_b   1.000
_cell.length_c   1.000
_cell.angle_alpha   90.00
_cell.angle_beta   90.00
_cell.angle_gamma   90.00
#
_symmetry.space_group_name_H-M   'P 1'
#
loop_
_entity.id
_entity.type
_entity.pdbx_description
1 polymer ?
#
loop_
_entity_poly.entity_id
_entity_poly.type
_entity_poly.pdbx_seq_one_letter_code
_entity_poly.pdbx_strand_id
1 'polypeptide(L)'
;MLDSPTNARRSCSLTNDSVPPKRYKTPQRRPKLVEALTAPLGSGTNLPDAALRLFEHREMLRKYKLILNALVVKHTYLRTKSADNVIALISTDLVEVERLLRKAATKLLWSDAGRLMATWTHAPLFERRDGKADGLLERNGNAERRNAEIKEAGKKVFALLENNRQLFRASADSSAWNAYVKDVDSIITSSFVETIRCSLDFLLSETNSENPDLHPLFEIQMDLTISGISFVPALEQGPNSTFFDVCNAILEDIYKQADQMTRVTLEDGEGQTYEEGIKKNIELEELRQIFIERVEAAVQGAREYNDSMERFAYLWTDNREASLKDFLNEENNNSDDLHTTPSLKKFKRKIEEYEAIYSEARY
;
A
#
# COMPACT_ATOMS: atom_id res chain seq x y z
N MET A 1 -22.03 64.14 -7.17
CA MET A 1 -21.79 65.58 -6.90
C MET A 1 -22.92 66.08 -6.03
N LEU A 2 -22.57 66.63 -4.84
CA LEU A 2 -23.33 67.59 -3.98
C LEU A 2 -24.66 67.05 -3.38
N ASP A 3 -24.95 67.08 -2.08
CA ASP A 3 -24.59 68.01 -1.00
C ASP A 3 -24.63 67.37 0.42
N SER A 4 -23.81 67.92 1.32
CA SER A 4 -23.78 67.72 2.79
C SER A 4 -24.96 68.42 3.50
N PRO A 5 -25.27 68.17 4.80
CA PRO A 5 -24.58 68.92 5.87
C PRO A 5 -24.48 68.25 7.28
N THR A 6 -23.31 68.45 7.91
CA THR A 6 -23.07 69.05 9.25
C THR A 6 -24.07 68.85 10.43
N ASN A 7 -23.67 67.99 11.36
CA ASN A 7 -23.45 68.23 12.82
C ASN A 7 -24.63 68.58 13.77
N ALA A 8 -24.87 67.72 14.79
CA ALA A 8 -25.52 68.10 16.04
C ALA A 8 -24.95 67.30 17.25
N ARG A 9 -24.37 68.03 18.21
CA ARG A 9 -23.85 67.57 19.52
C ARG A 9 -24.97 67.31 20.54
N ARG A 10 -24.82 66.27 21.38
CA ARG A 10 -25.17 66.19 22.82
C ARG A 10 -24.28 65.07 23.45
N SER A 11 -23.22 65.35 24.19
CA SER A 11 -23.08 65.75 25.61
C SER A 11 -23.41 64.66 26.66
N CYS A 12 -22.47 64.49 27.61
CA CYS A 12 -22.48 63.73 28.89
C CYS A 12 -22.24 62.22 28.78
N SER A 13 -21.42 61.56 29.60
CA SER A 13 -20.72 61.94 30.83
C SER A 13 -19.58 60.93 31.12
N LEU A 14 -18.49 61.45 31.67
CA LEU A 14 -17.34 60.71 32.18
C LEU A 14 -17.71 59.87 33.41
N THR A 15 -17.31 58.60 33.43
CA THR A 15 -16.87 57.92 34.65
C THR A 15 -15.52 57.28 34.35
N ASN A 16 -14.49 57.84 34.98
CA ASN A 16 -13.15 57.28 35.09
C ASN A 16 -13.22 55.96 35.84
N ASP A 17 -12.71 54.88 35.25
CA ASP A 17 -12.10 53.79 36.00
C ASP A 17 -10.73 53.48 35.40
N SER A 18 -9.72 53.83 36.19
CA SER A 18 -8.31 53.63 35.93
C SER A 18 -7.97 52.15 36.00
N VAL A 19 -7.54 51.55 34.89
CA VAL A 19 -6.83 50.26 34.88
C VAL A 19 -5.46 50.48 34.21
N PRO A 20 -4.34 50.14 34.88
CA PRO A 20 -3.01 50.43 34.39
C PRO A 20 -2.69 49.62 33.12
N PRO A 21 -1.82 50.14 32.22
CA PRO A 21 -1.47 49.42 31.00
C PRO A 21 -0.75 48.12 31.36
N LYS A 22 -1.35 46.98 31.00
CA LYS A 22 -0.69 45.68 31.00
C LYS A 22 0.55 45.79 30.11
N ARG A 23 1.73 45.75 30.72
CA ARG A 23 3.00 45.53 30.00
C ARG A 23 2.90 44.16 29.33
N TYR A 24 2.63 44.14 28.04
CA TYR A 24 2.86 42.95 27.22
C TYR A 24 4.37 42.69 27.24
N LYS A 25 4.78 41.61 27.91
CA LYS A 25 6.14 41.07 27.77
C LYS A 25 6.31 40.70 26.31
N THR A 26 7.24 41.37 25.63
CA THR A 26 7.75 40.96 24.32
C THR A 26 8.11 39.47 24.37
N PRO A 27 7.73 38.66 23.37
CA PRO A 27 8.14 37.27 23.32
C PRO A 27 9.65 37.22 23.32
N GLN A 28 10.20 36.50 24.30
CA GLN A 28 11.62 36.23 24.42
C GLN A 28 12.05 35.55 23.12
N ARG A 29 12.88 36.23 22.31
CA ARG A 29 13.45 35.67 21.07
C ARG A 29 14.07 34.33 21.43
N ARG A 30 13.49 33.23 20.95
CA ARG A 30 14.17 31.93 20.92
C ARG A 30 15.51 32.17 20.21
N PRO A 31 16.65 31.73 20.77
CA PRO A 31 17.91 31.84 20.05
C PRO A 31 17.75 31.14 18.70
N LYS A 32 18.25 31.80 17.66
CA LYS A 32 18.11 31.34 16.27
C LYS A 32 18.65 29.92 16.19
N LEU A 33 17.82 28.99 15.72
CA LEU A 33 18.18 27.60 15.37
C LEU A 33 19.43 27.50 14.46
N VAL A 34 19.82 28.62 13.83
CA VAL A 34 21.02 28.80 13.03
C VAL A 34 22.31 28.67 13.85
N GLU A 35 22.34 29.11 15.11
CA GLU A 35 23.57 29.11 15.94
C GLU A 35 23.88 27.74 16.57
N ALA A 36 22.85 26.90 16.81
CA ALA A 36 23.04 25.56 17.39
C ALA A 36 23.66 24.55 16.41
N LEU A 37 23.59 24.82 15.10
CA LEU A 37 24.09 23.93 14.03
C LEU A 37 25.40 24.43 13.38
N THR A 38 26.07 25.42 13.98
CA THR A 38 27.36 25.99 13.51
C THR A 38 28.49 25.87 14.52
N ALA A 39 28.25 25.30 15.71
CA ALA A 39 29.32 25.01 16.66
C ALA A 39 30.17 23.84 16.14
N PRO A 40 31.52 23.93 16.17
CA PRO A 40 32.36 22.79 15.85
C PRO A 40 32.03 21.67 16.83
N LEU A 41 31.75 20.47 16.30
CA LEU A 41 31.47 19.27 17.08
C LEU A 41 32.65 19.02 18.03
N GLY A 42 32.48 19.37 19.30
CA GLY A 42 33.34 18.92 20.37
C GLY A 42 33.19 17.40 20.50
N SER A 43 34.31 16.69 20.55
CA SER A 43 34.39 15.24 20.70
C SER A 43 33.53 14.76 21.88
N GLY A 44 32.45 14.02 21.60
CA GLY A 44 31.71 13.29 22.64
C GLY A 44 30.19 13.41 22.67
N THR A 45 29.50 13.87 21.62
CA THR A 45 28.02 13.78 21.57
C THR A 45 27.57 12.82 20.48
N ASN A 46 26.96 11.70 20.90
CA ASN A 46 26.29 10.75 19.99
C ASN A 46 25.04 11.44 19.44
N LEU A 47 25.14 11.98 18.24
CA LEU A 47 24.02 12.60 17.53
C LEU A 47 22.99 11.52 17.17
N PRO A 48 21.68 11.74 17.41
CA PRO A 48 20.64 10.84 16.92
C PRO A 48 20.67 10.77 15.39
N ASP A 49 20.47 9.59 14.80
CA ASP A 49 20.52 9.39 13.33
C ASP A 49 19.60 10.35 12.55
N ALA A 50 18.46 10.74 13.13
CA ALA A 50 17.56 11.73 12.55
C ALA A 50 18.23 13.11 12.36
N ALA A 51 19.10 13.52 13.28
CA ALA A 51 19.85 14.77 13.20
C ALA A 51 21.00 14.67 12.18
N LEU A 52 21.60 13.49 12.03
CA LEU A 52 22.62 13.23 11.02
C LEU A 52 22.04 13.31 9.60
N ARG A 53 20.88 12.65 9.37
CA ARG A 53 20.15 12.71 8.10
C ARG A 53 19.73 14.15 7.74
N LEU A 54 19.24 14.91 8.72
CA LEU A 54 18.89 16.33 8.52
C LEU A 54 20.12 17.19 8.17
N PHE A 55 21.27 16.90 8.76
CA PHE A 55 22.52 17.60 8.48
C PHE A 55 23.05 17.29 7.08
N GLU A 56 23.04 16.01 6.67
CA GLU A 56 23.41 15.57 5.32
C GLU A 56 22.49 16.18 4.26
N HIS A 57 21.18 16.18 4.50
CA HIS A 57 20.21 16.80 3.61
C HIS A 57 20.40 18.33 3.50
N ARG A 58 20.73 19.00 4.62
CA ARG A 58 21.05 20.43 4.64
C ARG A 58 22.34 20.75 3.88
N GLU A 59 23.39 19.96 4.03
CA GLU A 59 24.64 20.14 3.30
C GLU A 59 24.47 19.88 1.80
N MET A 60 23.66 18.90 1.44
CA MET A 60 23.26 18.65 0.05
C MET A 60 22.49 19.85 -0.54
N LEU A 61 21.47 20.37 0.16
CA LEU A 61 20.74 21.58 -0.26
C LEU A 61 21.65 22.81 -0.35
N ARG A 62 22.63 22.93 0.55
CA ARG A 62 23.63 24.00 0.52
C ARG A 62 24.53 23.90 -0.71
N LYS A 63 24.99 22.70 -1.05
CA LYS A 63 25.78 22.43 -2.26
C LYS A 63 24.98 22.76 -3.51
N TYR A 64 23.72 22.29 -3.61
CA TYR A 64 22.84 22.62 -4.73
C TYR A 64 22.60 24.12 -4.85
N LYS A 65 22.33 24.81 -3.73
CA LYS A 65 22.16 26.27 -3.71
C LYS A 65 23.42 27.01 -4.14
N LEU A 66 24.60 26.56 -3.73
CA LEU A 66 25.89 27.12 -4.14
C LEU A 66 26.12 26.96 -5.64
N ILE A 67 25.87 25.77 -6.18
CA ILE A 67 26.00 25.48 -7.61
C ILE A 67 25.01 26.34 -8.41
N LEU A 68 23.74 26.38 -8.00
CA LEU A 68 22.70 27.16 -8.66
C LEU A 68 23.02 28.66 -8.63
N ASN A 69 23.45 29.18 -7.48
CA ASN A 69 23.89 30.56 -7.34
C ASN A 69 25.11 30.87 -8.21
N ALA A 70 26.11 29.97 -8.26
CA ALA A 70 27.27 30.15 -9.13
C ALA A 70 26.86 30.17 -10.60
N LEU A 71 25.90 29.35 -11.00
CA LEU A 71 25.36 29.26 -12.36
C LEU A 71 24.58 30.52 -12.73
N VAL A 72 23.72 31.02 -11.83
CA VAL A 72 22.99 32.29 -11.97
C VAL A 72 23.94 33.49 -11.99
N VAL A 73 24.96 33.51 -11.14
CA VAL A 73 25.98 34.58 -11.11
C VAL A 73 26.80 34.56 -12.39
N LYS A 74 27.23 33.38 -12.86
CA LYS A 74 28.01 33.25 -14.10
C LYS A 74 27.17 33.61 -15.34
N HIS A 75 25.90 33.21 -15.37
CA HIS A 75 24.94 33.64 -16.38
C HIS A 75 24.71 35.16 -16.37
N THR A 76 24.55 35.75 -15.18
CA THR A 76 24.38 37.21 -15.01
C THR A 76 25.65 37.96 -15.40
N TYR A 77 26.83 37.43 -15.05
CA TYR A 77 28.13 37.98 -15.43
C TYR A 77 28.31 37.96 -16.94
N LEU A 78 28.04 36.83 -17.60
CA LEU A 78 28.09 36.72 -19.05
C LEU A 78 27.12 37.68 -19.75
N ARG A 79 25.98 38.01 -19.12
CA ARG A 79 24.96 38.92 -19.63
C ARG A 79 25.24 40.42 -19.38
N THR A 80 26.03 40.76 -18.35
CA THR A 80 26.21 42.16 -17.90
C THR A 80 27.63 42.69 -18.06
N LYS A 81 28.64 41.82 -18.16
CA LYS A 81 30.07 42.17 -18.23
C LYS A 81 30.74 41.79 -19.55
N SER A 82 30.09 41.00 -20.38
CA SER A 82 30.55 40.73 -21.75
C SER A 82 30.25 41.95 -22.63
N ALA A 83 31.18 42.33 -23.49
CA ALA A 83 30.95 43.43 -24.43
C ALA A 83 29.77 43.10 -25.38
N ASP A 84 29.02 44.11 -25.83
CA ASP A 84 27.77 43.93 -26.61
C ASP A 84 27.96 43.07 -27.87
N ASN A 85 29.15 43.13 -28.48
CA ASN A 85 29.54 42.29 -29.61
C ASN A 85 29.73 40.82 -29.22
N VAL A 86 30.23 40.52 -28.02
CA VAL A 86 30.35 39.15 -27.49
C VAL A 86 28.98 38.63 -27.08
N ILE A 87 28.16 39.46 -26.42
CA ILE A 87 26.76 39.12 -26.08
C ILE A 87 25.98 38.81 -27.35
N ALA A 88 26.09 39.60 -28.41
CA ALA A 88 25.44 39.33 -29.69
C ALA A 88 25.87 38.00 -30.31
N LEU A 89 27.14 37.61 -30.15
CA LEU A 89 27.66 36.32 -30.63
C LEU A 89 27.13 35.12 -29.82
N ILE A 90 27.05 35.24 -28.49
CA ILE A 90 26.67 34.13 -27.59
C ILE A 90 25.18 34.14 -27.18
N SER A 91 24.42 35.19 -27.50
CA SER A 91 23.02 35.34 -27.09
C SER A 91 22.14 34.24 -27.70
N THR A 92 22.43 33.86 -28.94
CA THR A 92 21.73 32.76 -29.62
C THR A 92 21.99 31.43 -28.90
N ASP A 93 23.23 31.17 -28.51
CA ASP A 93 23.62 29.95 -27.80
C ASP A 93 23.09 29.92 -26.36
N LEU A 94 23.05 31.05 -25.66
CA LEU A 94 22.48 31.17 -24.32
C LEU A 94 20.96 30.99 -24.32
N VAL A 95 20.26 31.61 -25.27
CA VAL A 95 18.82 31.41 -25.46
C VAL A 95 18.54 29.95 -25.82
N GLU A 96 19.39 29.33 -26.63
CA GLU A 96 19.29 27.92 -26.97
C GLU A 96 19.51 27.03 -25.73
N VAL A 97 20.53 27.29 -24.91
CA VAL A 97 20.74 26.57 -23.64
C VAL A 97 19.55 26.75 -22.69
N GLU A 98 19.02 27.96 -22.52
CA GLU A 98 17.87 28.22 -21.66
C GLU A 98 16.59 27.55 -22.20
N ARG A 99 16.40 27.54 -23.53
CA ARG A 99 15.31 26.83 -24.21
C ARG A 99 15.45 25.32 -24.05
N LEU A 100 16.66 24.77 -24.17
CA LEU A 100 16.96 23.35 -23.96
C LEU A 100 16.72 22.97 -22.51
N LEU A 101 17.14 23.79 -21.53
CA LEU A 101 16.86 23.58 -20.10
C LEU A 101 15.37 23.65 -19.79
N ARG A 102 14.63 24.63 -20.34
CA ARG A 102 13.18 24.72 -20.15
C ARG A 102 12.44 23.56 -20.83
N LYS A 103 12.84 23.14 -22.02
CA LYS A 103 12.28 21.98 -22.72
C LYS A 103 12.62 20.68 -21.98
N ALA A 104 13.82 20.60 -21.41
CA ALA A 104 14.25 19.52 -20.53
C ALA A 104 13.61 19.54 -19.15
N ALA A 105 13.03 20.67 -18.74
CA ALA A 105 12.24 20.75 -17.52
C ALA A 105 10.77 20.40 -17.81
N THR A 106 10.22 20.78 -18.97
CA THR A 106 8.76 20.74 -19.23
C THR A 106 8.30 19.58 -20.12
N LYS A 107 9.03 19.24 -21.19
CA LYS A 107 8.69 18.13 -22.11
C LYS A 107 9.16 16.76 -21.59
N LEU A 108 9.94 16.81 -20.52
CA LEU A 108 10.80 15.77 -19.98
C LEU A 108 10.49 15.52 -18.50
N LEU A 109 9.65 16.39 -17.92
CA LEU A 109 8.97 16.09 -16.68
C LEU A 109 8.24 14.78 -16.92
N TRP A 110 8.67 13.78 -16.17
CA TRP A 110 7.99 12.53 -15.91
C TRP A 110 6.48 12.67 -15.67
N SER A 111 5.87 13.86 -15.63
CA SER A 111 4.43 14.13 -15.59
C SER A 111 3.49 13.06 -16.17
N ASP A 112 3.77 12.43 -17.32
CA ASP A 112 2.97 11.29 -17.80
C ASP A 112 3.38 9.95 -17.17
N ALA A 113 4.65 9.57 -17.23
CA ALA A 113 5.15 8.31 -16.66
C ALA A 113 5.06 8.28 -15.12
N GLY A 114 5.49 9.35 -14.46
CA GLY A 114 5.34 9.66 -13.05
C GLY A 114 3.89 9.85 -12.59
N ARG A 115 2.94 10.31 -13.42
CA ARG A 115 1.51 10.27 -13.04
C ARG A 115 0.97 8.85 -13.06
N LEU A 116 1.39 8.03 -14.02
CA LEU A 116 1.05 6.60 -14.05
C LEU A 116 1.62 5.88 -12.83
N MET A 117 2.90 6.09 -12.54
CA MET A 117 3.55 5.57 -11.32
C MET A 117 2.83 6.05 -10.05
N ALA A 118 2.51 7.35 -9.96
CA ALA A 118 1.78 7.91 -8.81
C ALA A 118 0.37 7.33 -8.64
N THR A 119 -0.24 6.83 -9.71
CA THR A 119 -1.55 6.16 -9.61
C THR A 119 -1.40 4.82 -8.88
N TRP A 120 -0.37 4.04 -9.22
CA TRP A 120 -0.15 2.72 -8.63
C TRP A 120 0.42 2.76 -7.22
N THR A 121 1.11 3.83 -6.83
CA THR A 121 1.56 4.05 -5.45
C THR A 121 0.43 4.41 -4.49
N HIS A 122 -0.76 4.73 -4.98
CA HIS A 122 -1.91 5.14 -4.16
C HIS A 122 -3.16 4.29 -4.38
N ALA A 123 -3.11 3.30 -5.27
CA ALA A 123 -4.20 2.39 -5.54
C ALA A 123 -3.70 0.94 -5.43
N PRO A 124 -4.23 0.12 -4.50
CA PRO A 124 -3.83 -1.27 -4.36
C PRO A 124 -4.18 -2.05 -5.62
N LEU A 125 -3.52 -3.18 -5.86
CA LEU A 125 -3.76 -3.99 -7.06
C LEU A 125 -5.16 -4.60 -7.08
N PHE A 126 -5.59 -5.11 -5.92
CA PHE A 126 -6.90 -5.69 -5.71
C PHE A 126 -7.64 -4.89 -4.65
N GLU A 127 -8.94 -4.75 -4.84
CA GLU A 127 -9.87 -4.06 -3.95
C GLU A 127 -11.11 -4.94 -3.78
N ARG A 128 -11.95 -4.59 -2.79
CA ARG A 128 -13.27 -5.23 -2.65
C ARG A 128 -14.09 -5.06 -3.91
N ARG A 129 -14.87 -6.09 -4.26
CA ARG A 129 -15.76 -6.06 -5.43
C ARG A 129 -16.69 -4.83 -5.38
N ASP A 130 -16.77 -4.12 -6.50
CA ASP A 130 -17.49 -2.86 -6.66
C ASP A 130 -17.08 -1.72 -5.71
N GLY A 131 -15.97 -1.84 -4.96
CA GLY A 131 -15.57 -0.89 -3.93
C GLY A 131 -16.53 -0.83 -2.72
N LYS A 132 -17.37 -1.86 -2.55
CA LYS A 132 -18.32 -1.93 -1.44
C LYS A 132 -17.67 -2.52 -0.19
N ALA A 133 -18.07 -2.04 0.98
CA ALA A 133 -17.55 -2.53 2.26
C ALA A 133 -17.83 -4.02 2.47
N ASP A 134 -19.00 -4.51 2.06
CA ASP A 134 -19.43 -5.92 2.13
C ASP A 134 -19.00 -6.75 0.91
N GLY A 135 -18.29 -6.16 -0.04
CA GLY A 135 -17.76 -6.85 -1.21
C GLY A 135 -16.59 -7.76 -0.83
N LEU A 136 -16.60 -8.98 -1.32
CA LEU A 136 -15.45 -9.89 -1.22
C LEU A 136 -14.31 -9.43 -2.14
N LEU A 137 -13.08 -9.82 -1.80
CA LEU A 137 -11.92 -9.66 -2.66
C LEU A 137 -11.80 -10.86 -3.59
N GLU A 138 -11.65 -10.57 -4.89
CA GLU A 138 -11.52 -11.58 -5.93
C GLU A 138 -10.34 -11.23 -6.84
N ARG A 139 -9.59 -12.26 -7.28
CA ARG A 139 -8.65 -12.11 -8.38
C ARG A 139 -9.43 -11.85 -9.65
N ASN A 140 -9.28 -10.65 -10.20
CA ASN A 140 -9.94 -10.20 -11.41
C ASN A 140 -8.90 -9.74 -12.44
N GLY A 141 -9.35 -9.24 -13.59
CA GLY A 141 -8.49 -8.77 -14.68
C GLY A 141 -7.62 -7.53 -14.36
N ASN A 142 -7.58 -7.05 -13.11
CA ASN A 142 -6.80 -5.87 -12.73
C ASN A 142 -5.30 -6.14 -12.82
N ALA A 143 -4.84 -7.35 -12.48
CA ALA A 143 -3.44 -7.73 -12.59
C ALA A 143 -2.94 -7.62 -14.03
N GLU A 144 -3.65 -8.21 -14.98
CA GLU A 144 -3.30 -8.17 -16.41
C GLU A 144 -3.35 -6.76 -16.96
N ARG A 145 -4.40 -5.99 -16.60
CA ARG A 145 -4.54 -4.59 -17.02
C ARG A 145 -3.37 -3.75 -16.49
N ARG A 146 -3.08 -3.81 -15.18
CA ARG A 146 -2.01 -3.03 -14.57
C ARG A 146 -0.64 -3.45 -15.09
N ASN A 147 -0.43 -4.75 -15.30
CA ASN A 147 0.81 -5.27 -15.90
C ASN A 147 1.03 -4.72 -17.31
N ALA A 148 -0.03 -4.65 -18.13
CA ALA A 148 0.05 -4.03 -19.45
C ALA A 148 0.35 -2.52 -19.37
N GLU A 149 -0.28 -1.80 -18.43
CA GLU A 149 -0.01 -0.38 -18.20
C GLU A 149 1.44 -0.13 -17.76
N ILE A 150 2.00 -0.94 -16.85
CA ILE A 150 3.39 -0.87 -16.40
C ILE A 150 4.34 -1.14 -17.57
N LYS A 151 4.07 -2.15 -18.38
CA LYS A 151 4.89 -2.46 -19.56
C LYS A 151 4.92 -1.32 -20.57
N GLU A 152 3.78 -0.68 -20.83
CA GLU A 152 3.72 0.50 -21.71
C GLU A 152 4.39 1.73 -21.08
N ALA A 153 4.27 1.92 -19.76
CA ALA A 153 5.01 2.95 -19.06
C ALA A 153 6.52 2.74 -19.16
N GLY A 154 6.99 1.49 -19.04
CA GLY A 154 8.39 1.13 -19.23
C GLY A 154 8.91 1.55 -20.61
N LYS A 155 8.19 1.24 -21.69
CA LYS A 155 8.53 1.71 -23.05
C LYS A 155 8.63 3.23 -23.13
N LYS A 156 7.68 3.95 -22.52
CA LYS A 156 7.71 5.42 -22.48
C LYS A 156 8.93 5.94 -21.71
N VAL A 157 9.32 5.29 -20.62
CA VAL A 157 10.52 5.65 -19.86
C VAL A 157 11.77 5.52 -20.72
N PHE A 158 11.97 4.40 -21.41
CA PHE A 158 13.12 4.23 -22.31
C PHE A 158 13.13 5.26 -23.44
N ALA A 159 11.98 5.53 -24.05
CA ALA A 159 11.85 6.58 -25.07
C ALA A 159 12.18 7.98 -24.51
N LEU A 160 11.76 8.27 -23.28
CA LEU A 160 12.12 9.52 -22.60
C LEU A 160 13.62 9.58 -22.35
N LEU A 161 14.24 8.54 -21.78
CA LEU A 161 15.69 8.50 -21.56
C LEU A 161 16.47 8.78 -22.85
N GLU A 162 16.11 8.16 -23.96
CA GLU A 162 16.80 8.43 -25.24
C GLU A 162 16.58 9.87 -25.75
N ASN A 163 15.36 10.40 -25.65
CA ASN A 163 15.08 11.80 -25.96
C ASN A 163 15.92 12.76 -25.10
N ASN A 164 16.13 12.43 -23.83
CA ASN A 164 16.89 13.24 -22.88
C ASN A 164 18.36 13.22 -23.24
N ARG A 165 18.89 12.04 -23.56
CA ARG A 165 20.27 11.87 -24.01
C ARG A 165 20.56 12.73 -25.24
N GLN A 166 19.67 12.70 -26.23
CA GLN A 166 19.79 13.54 -27.45
C GLN A 166 19.67 15.02 -27.13
N LEU A 167 18.72 15.40 -26.27
CA LEU A 167 18.50 16.80 -25.88
C LEU A 167 19.70 17.39 -25.15
N PHE A 168 20.30 16.61 -24.25
CA PHE A 168 21.51 16.98 -23.51
C PHE A 168 22.80 16.81 -24.32
N ARG A 169 22.71 16.20 -25.51
CA ARG A 169 23.88 15.81 -26.32
C ARG A 169 24.87 14.98 -25.50
N ALA A 170 24.35 14.14 -24.61
CA ALA A 170 25.14 13.32 -23.70
C ALA A 170 25.69 12.09 -24.44
N SER A 171 26.95 11.74 -24.15
CA SER A 171 27.49 10.44 -24.54
C SER A 171 26.94 9.36 -23.61
N ALA A 172 26.55 8.20 -24.18
CA ALA A 172 26.06 7.06 -23.41
C ALA A 172 27.12 6.56 -22.41
N ASP A 173 28.40 6.64 -22.78
CA ASP A 173 29.51 6.19 -21.93
C ASP A 173 29.95 7.24 -20.91
N SER A 174 29.30 8.40 -20.87
CA SER A 174 29.69 9.47 -19.95
C SER A 174 29.26 9.16 -18.52
N SER A 175 30.15 9.40 -17.56
CA SER A 175 29.85 9.24 -16.14
C SER A 175 28.64 10.07 -15.68
N ALA A 176 28.46 11.26 -16.28
CA ALA A 176 27.32 12.13 -16.00
C ALA A 176 25.99 11.54 -16.49
N TRP A 177 25.97 10.90 -17.66
CA TRP A 177 24.78 10.21 -18.17
C TRP A 177 24.43 8.99 -17.33
N ASN A 178 25.43 8.18 -16.98
CA ASN A 178 25.21 7.00 -16.14
C ASN A 178 24.70 7.36 -14.73
N ALA A 179 25.18 8.47 -14.16
CA ALA A 179 24.64 9.00 -12.91
C ALA A 179 23.17 9.40 -13.05
N TYR A 180 22.80 10.09 -14.14
CA TYR A 180 21.41 10.46 -14.42
C TYR A 180 20.50 9.24 -14.59
N VAL A 181 20.92 8.23 -15.35
CA VAL A 181 20.16 6.98 -15.52
C VAL A 181 20.00 6.24 -14.18
N LYS A 182 21.04 6.23 -13.34
CA LYS A 182 20.98 5.64 -12.01
C LYS A 182 20.01 6.38 -11.07
N ASP A 183 19.94 7.70 -11.14
CA ASP A 183 18.97 8.48 -10.37
C ASP A 183 17.54 8.13 -10.79
N VAL A 184 17.30 8.00 -12.11
CA VAL A 184 16.02 7.55 -12.65
C VAL A 184 15.68 6.14 -12.18
N ASP A 185 16.63 5.22 -12.24
CA ASP A 185 16.47 3.84 -11.76
C ASP A 185 16.08 3.77 -10.28
N SER A 186 16.70 4.62 -9.45
CA SER A 186 16.37 4.73 -8.04
C SER A 186 14.93 5.22 -7.83
N ILE A 187 14.46 6.19 -8.63
CA ILE A 187 13.07 6.69 -8.55
C ILE A 187 12.08 5.58 -8.90
N ILE A 188 12.36 4.81 -9.96
CA ILE A 188 11.50 3.69 -10.39
C ILE A 188 11.48 2.59 -9.33
N THR A 189 12.65 2.25 -8.78
CA THR A 189 12.78 1.27 -7.68
C THR A 189 11.94 1.69 -6.48
N SER A 190 12.05 2.94 -6.02
CA SER A 190 11.23 3.46 -4.92
C SER A 190 9.74 3.44 -5.24
N SER A 191 9.35 3.72 -6.49
CA SER A 191 7.95 3.69 -6.92
C SER A 191 7.37 2.28 -6.90
N PHE A 192 8.15 1.27 -7.30
CA PHE A 192 7.74 -0.12 -7.18
C PHE A 192 7.60 -0.54 -5.71
N VAL A 193 8.54 -0.16 -4.84
CA VAL A 193 8.42 -0.43 -3.39
C VAL A 193 7.10 0.13 -2.84
N GLU A 194 6.76 1.37 -3.17
CA GLU A 194 5.53 1.99 -2.71
C GLU A 194 4.26 1.36 -3.32
N THR A 195 4.32 0.95 -4.59
CA THR A 195 3.21 0.26 -5.27
C THR A 195 2.90 -1.10 -4.61
N ILE A 196 3.93 -1.88 -4.30
CA ILE A 196 3.78 -3.15 -3.59
C ILE A 196 3.29 -2.91 -2.16
N ARG A 197 3.90 -1.96 -1.45
CA ARG A 197 3.50 -1.56 -0.09
C ARG A 197 2.03 -1.18 -0.02
N CYS A 198 1.55 -0.33 -0.93
CA CYS A 198 0.15 0.08 -0.99
C CYS A 198 -0.81 -1.11 -1.08
N SER A 199 -0.46 -2.14 -1.85
CA SER A 199 -1.28 -3.36 -1.97
C SER A 199 -1.22 -4.23 -0.72
N LEU A 200 -0.05 -4.35 -0.08
CA LEU A 200 0.10 -5.10 1.17
C LEU A 200 -0.60 -4.40 2.34
N ASP A 201 -0.45 -3.08 2.46
CA ASP A 201 -1.10 -2.27 3.49
C ASP A 201 -2.63 -2.39 3.39
N PHE A 202 -3.17 -2.41 2.18
CA PHE A 202 -4.60 -2.67 1.97
C PHE A 202 -5.01 -4.05 2.48
N LEU A 203 -4.29 -5.12 2.14
CA LEU A 203 -4.59 -6.46 2.66
C LEU A 203 -4.49 -6.51 4.19
N LEU A 204 -3.52 -5.82 4.78
CA LEU A 204 -3.33 -5.75 6.23
C LEU A 204 -4.40 -4.90 6.91
N SER A 205 -4.91 -3.83 6.29
CA SER A 205 -6.02 -3.07 6.86
C SER A 205 -7.32 -3.87 6.84
N GLU A 206 -7.58 -4.59 5.75
CA GLU A 206 -8.79 -5.40 5.56
C GLU A 206 -8.79 -6.72 6.35
N THR A 207 -7.66 -7.11 6.94
CA THR A 207 -7.51 -8.31 7.78
C THR A 207 -7.14 -7.97 9.23
N ASN A 208 -7.29 -6.71 9.64
CA ASN A 208 -6.96 -6.31 11.00
C ASN A 208 -8.05 -6.73 11.99
N SER A 209 -7.80 -7.77 12.79
CA SER A 209 -8.75 -8.28 13.79
C SER A 209 -9.13 -7.29 14.89
N GLU A 210 -8.36 -6.21 15.08
CA GLU A 210 -8.68 -5.14 16.03
C GLU A 210 -9.76 -4.17 15.52
N ASN A 211 -10.10 -4.22 14.23
CA ASN A 211 -11.11 -3.36 13.64
C ASN A 211 -12.50 -4.05 13.65
N PRO A 212 -13.46 -3.59 14.47
CA PRO A 212 -14.76 -4.24 14.63
C PRO A 212 -15.70 -4.04 13.42
N ASP A 213 -15.42 -3.06 12.56
CA ASP A 213 -16.27 -2.69 11.42
C ASP A 213 -15.88 -3.40 10.11
N LEU A 214 -15.00 -4.41 10.16
CA LEU A 214 -14.59 -5.16 8.98
C LEU A 214 -15.63 -6.20 8.58
N HIS A 215 -16.06 -6.13 7.32
CA HIS A 215 -16.78 -7.22 6.68
C HIS A 215 -15.79 -8.32 6.22
N PRO A 216 -16.24 -9.59 6.10
CA PRO A 216 -15.42 -10.66 5.57
C PRO A 216 -14.75 -10.26 4.25
N LEU A 217 -13.44 -10.47 4.14
CA LEU A 217 -12.68 -10.16 2.93
C LEU A 217 -12.74 -11.31 1.91
N PHE A 218 -12.80 -12.54 2.42
CA PHE A 218 -12.85 -13.77 1.64
C PHE A 218 -13.99 -14.67 2.12
N GLU A 219 -14.39 -15.60 1.28
CA GLU A 219 -15.37 -16.64 1.59
C GLU A 219 -14.74 -18.01 1.40
N ILE A 220 -15.01 -18.91 2.34
CA ILE A 220 -14.72 -20.34 2.22
C ILE A 220 -16.04 -21.06 2.48
N GLN A 221 -16.47 -21.89 1.53
CA GLN A 221 -17.69 -22.67 1.64
C GLN A 221 -17.39 -24.01 2.30
N MET A 222 -18.20 -24.40 3.28
CA MET A 222 -18.11 -25.66 3.99
C MET A 222 -19.36 -26.49 3.68
N ASP A 223 -19.18 -27.54 2.89
CA ASP A 223 -20.27 -28.39 2.40
C ASP A 223 -20.18 -29.80 2.98
N LEU A 224 -21.30 -30.32 3.44
CA LEU A 224 -21.43 -31.73 3.81
C LEU A 224 -21.79 -32.57 2.59
N THR A 225 -20.84 -33.39 2.13
CA THR A 225 -21.01 -34.30 1.00
C THR A 225 -21.17 -35.75 1.46
N ILE A 226 -21.43 -36.67 0.52
CA ILE A 226 -21.48 -38.12 0.79
C ILE A 226 -20.13 -38.62 1.34
N SER A 227 -19.04 -37.96 0.99
CA SER A 227 -17.68 -38.30 1.45
C SER A 227 -17.29 -37.60 2.74
N GLY A 228 -18.19 -36.82 3.36
CA GLY A 228 -17.93 -36.02 4.56
C GLY A 228 -17.87 -34.52 4.27
N ILE A 229 -17.36 -33.77 5.24
CA ILE A 229 -17.23 -32.31 5.15
C ILE A 229 -16.12 -31.96 4.15
N SER A 230 -16.40 -31.01 3.26
CA SER A 230 -15.46 -30.50 2.27
C SER A 230 -15.44 -28.97 2.28
N PHE A 231 -14.29 -28.39 1.95
CA PHE A 231 -14.09 -26.94 1.88
C PHE A 231 -13.79 -26.50 0.44
N VAL A 232 -14.37 -25.37 0.04
CA VAL A 232 -14.11 -24.71 -1.25
C VAL A 232 -13.80 -23.22 -1.01
N PRO A 233 -12.57 -22.75 -1.22
CA PRO A 233 -11.35 -23.52 -1.52
C PRO A 233 -10.96 -24.50 -0.41
N ALA A 234 -10.10 -25.49 -0.72
CA ALA A 234 -9.67 -26.48 0.26
C ALA A 234 -8.82 -25.84 1.38
N LEU A 235 -8.84 -26.42 2.58
CA LEU A 235 -7.98 -25.96 3.69
C LEU A 235 -6.64 -26.71 3.76
N GLU A 236 -6.53 -27.86 3.10
CA GLU A 236 -5.38 -28.75 3.14
C GLU A 236 -4.88 -29.07 1.73
N GLN A 237 -3.60 -29.40 1.64
CA GLN A 237 -2.99 -29.75 0.37
C GLN A 237 -3.67 -30.98 -0.24
N GLY A 238 -3.99 -30.87 -1.52
CA GLY A 238 -4.69 -31.91 -2.26
C GLY A 238 -4.69 -31.60 -3.76
N PRO A 239 -5.58 -32.23 -4.53
CA PRO A 239 -5.69 -31.99 -5.97
C PRO A 239 -6.31 -30.62 -6.31
N ASN A 240 -7.01 -30.01 -5.36
CA ASN A 240 -7.72 -28.74 -5.54
C ASN A 240 -6.91 -27.57 -4.95
N SER A 241 -7.12 -26.36 -5.48
CA SER A 241 -6.54 -25.14 -4.92
C SER A 241 -6.96 -24.95 -3.47
N THR A 242 -5.98 -24.67 -2.61
CA THR A 242 -6.25 -24.33 -1.22
C THR A 242 -6.55 -22.84 -1.06
N PHE A 243 -7.14 -22.45 0.08
CA PHE A 243 -7.30 -21.05 0.43
C PHE A 243 -5.95 -20.33 0.54
N PHE A 244 -4.93 -21.03 1.04
CA PHE A 244 -3.56 -20.52 1.07
C PHE A 244 -3.01 -20.26 -0.33
N ASP A 245 -3.29 -21.15 -1.31
CA ASP A 245 -2.89 -20.94 -2.71
C ASP A 245 -3.59 -19.72 -3.32
N VAL A 246 -4.86 -19.48 -2.99
CA VAL A 246 -5.59 -18.28 -3.43
C VAL A 246 -4.91 -17.01 -2.92
N CYS A 247 -4.57 -16.95 -1.63
CA CYS A 247 -3.86 -15.83 -1.02
C CYS A 247 -2.46 -15.65 -1.59
N ASN A 248 -1.70 -16.73 -1.79
CA ASN A 248 -0.38 -16.66 -2.41
C ASN A 248 -0.45 -16.16 -3.84
N ALA A 249 -1.43 -16.57 -4.62
CA ALA A 249 -1.55 -16.12 -6.00
C ALA A 249 -1.87 -14.62 -6.09
N ILE A 250 -2.60 -14.07 -5.11
CA ILE A 250 -2.79 -12.60 -4.95
C ILE A 250 -1.44 -11.93 -4.67
N LEU A 251 -0.65 -12.46 -3.73
CA LEU A 251 0.69 -11.95 -3.42
C LEU A 251 1.62 -12.02 -4.64
N GLU A 252 1.62 -13.14 -5.36
CA GLU A 252 2.41 -13.30 -6.58
C GLU A 252 2.04 -12.25 -7.62
N ASP A 253 0.75 -12.02 -7.88
CA ASP A 253 0.29 -10.98 -8.81
C ASP A 253 0.73 -9.58 -8.38
N ILE A 254 0.68 -9.28 -7.07
CA ILE A 254 1.17 -8.03 -6.50
C ILE A 254 2.65 -7.85 -6.84
N TYR A 255 3.53 -8.80 -6.48
CA TYR A 255 4.97 -8.67 -6.70
C TYR A 255 5.36 -8.71 -8.19
N LYS A 256 4.62 -9.46 -9.01
CA LYS A 256 4.86 -9.60 -10.47
C LYS A 256 4.73 -8.28 -11.23
N GLN A 257 4.11 -7.26 -10.65
CA GLN A 257 4.12 -5.89 -11.19
C GLN A 257 5.55 -5.38 -11.45
N ALA A 258 6.50 -5.69 -10.57
CA ALA A 258 7.91 -5.28 -10.70
C ALA A 258 8.68 -6.03 -11.80
N ASP A 259 8.11 -7.13 -12.31
CA ASP A 259 8.65 -7.89 -13.43
C ASP A 259 8.24 -7.32 -14.80
N GLN A 260 7.26 -6.42 -14.85
CA GLN A 260 6.71 -5.94 -16.13
C GLN A 260 7.55 -4.85 -16.80
N MET A 261 8.67 -4.45 -16.19
CA MET A 261 9.57 -3.43 -16.70
C MET A 261 11.03 -3.85 -16.52
N THR A 262 11.81 -3.76 -17.61
CA THR A 262 13.25 -3.96 -17.57
C THR A 262 13.94 -2.79 -16.88
N ARG A 263 15.04 -3.10 -16.20
CA ARG A 263 15.80 -2.09 -15.46
C ARG A 263 16.50 -1.12 -16.40
N VAL A 264 16.37 0.17 -16.14
CA VAL A 264 16.87 1.22 -17.05
C VAL A 264 18.39 1.39 -17.04
N THR A 265 19.08 0.87 -16.03
CA THR A 265 20.55 0.91 -15.93
C THR A 265 21.26 -0.11 -16.83
N LEU A 266 20.51 -1.06 -17.37
CA LEU A 266 21.06 -2.13 -18.18
C LEU A 266 20.95 -1.79 -19.66
N GLU A 267 21.90 -2.25 -20.45
CA GLU A 267 21.85 -2.11 -21.90
C GLU A 267 20.75 -3.02 -22.48
N ASP A 268 20.20 -2.63 -23.64
CA ASP A 268 19.16 -3.39 -24.33
C ASP A 268 19.57 -4.86 -24.50
N GLY A 269 18.90 -5.77 -23.77
CA GLY A 269 19.09 -7.22 -23.89
C GLY A 269 19.55 -7.95 -22.63
N GLU A 270 19.93 -7.26 -21.55
CA GLU A 270 20.37 -7.93 -20.30
C GLU A 270 19.19 -8.42 -19.42
N GLY A 271 17.95 -8.09 -19.79
CA GLY A 271 16.74 -8.80 -19.37
C GLY A 271 16.35 -8.74 -17.88
N GLN A 272 17.13 -8.10 -17.02
CA GLN A 272 16.83 -8.01 -15.59
C GLN A 272 15.71 -6.99 -15.32
N THR A 273 14.75 -7.39 -14.49
CA THR A 273 13.60 -6.57 -14.08
C THR A 273 13.81 -6.05 -12.65
N TYR A 274 12.86 -5.26 -12.14
CA TYR A 274 12.92 -4.74 -10.77
C TYR A 274 12.56 -5.80 -9.72
N GLU A 275 11.99 -6.94 -10.13
CA GLU A 275 11.41 -7.96 -9.26
C GLU A 275 12.39 -8.49 -8.21
N GLU A 276 13.62 -8.87 -8.61
CA GLU A 276 14.60 -9.46 -7.69
C GLU A 276 14.98 -8.50 -6.55
N GLY A 277 15.09 -7.20 -6.87
CA GLY A 277 15.37 -6.17 -5.87
C GLY A 277 14.20 -5.94 -4.92
N ILE A 278 12.97 -6.00 -5.43
CA ILE A 278 11.75 -5.86 -4.64
C ILE A 278 11.54 -7.06 -3.71
N LYS A 279 11.79 -8.29 -4.18
CA LYS A 279 11.74 -9.52 -3.35
C LYS A 279 12.76 -9.54 -2.22
N LYS A 280 13.85 -8.77 -2.34
CA LYS A 280 14.88 -8.61 -1.29
C LYS A 280 14.58 -7.47 -0.32
N ASN A 281 13.50 -6.72 -0.52
CA ASN A 281 13.13 -5.64 0.37
C ASN A 281 12.56 -6.20 1.68
N ILE A 282 13.30 -5.99 2.77
CA ILE A 282 12.97 -6.52 4.10
C ILE A 282 11.62 -5.99 4.60
N GLU A 283 11.34 -4.70 4.43
CA GLU A 283 10.10 -4.09 4.90
C GLU A 283 8.88 -4.69 4.19
N LEU A 284 8.97 -4.96 2.88
CA LEU A 284 7.89 -5.61 2.14
C LEU A 284 7.71 -7.08 2.57
N GLU A 285 8.80 -7.79 2.82
CA GLU A 285 8.74 -9.18 3.29
C GLU A 285 8.11 -9.28 4.68
N GLU A 286 8.39 -8.33 5.57
CA GLU A 286 7.74 -8.24 6.89
C GLU A 286 6.21 -8.07 6.74
N LEU A 287 5.75 -7.15 5.90
CA LEU A 287 4.31 -6.95 5.64
C LEU A 287 3.66 -8.19 5.02
N ARG A 288 4.36 -8.84 4.07
CA ARG A 288 3.92 -10.10 3.45
C ARG A 288 3.77 -11.21 4.50
N GLN A 289 4.74 -11.34 5.39
CA GLN A 289 4.74 -12.37 6.42
C GLN A 289 3.60 -12.17 7.43
N ILE A 290 3.32 -10.92 7.84
CA ILE A 290 2.17 -10.62 8.72
C ILE A 290 0.85 -11.05 8.06
N PHE A 291 0.69 -10.80 6.76
CA PHE A 291 -0.52 -11.23 6.03
C PHE A 291 -0.62 -12.76 5.98
N ILE A 292 0.49 -13.46 5.71
CA ILE A 292 0.55 -14.93 5.70
C ILE A 292 0.17 -15.52 7.05
N GLU A 293 0.71 -15.00 8.15
CA GLU A 293 0.39 -15.46 9.51
C GLU A 293 -1.11 -15.31 9.83
N ARG A 294 -1.74 -14.23 9.37
CA ARG A 294 -3.19 -14.02 9.52
C ARG A 294 -4.00 -15.03 8.70
N VAL A 295 -3.55 -15.36 7.48
CA VAL A 295 -4.17 -16.38 6.65
C VAL A 295 -4.05 -17.76 7.31
N GLU A 296 -2.87 -18.11 7.84
CA GLU A 296 -2.64 -19.37 8.56
C GLU A 296 -3.53 -19.48 9.81
N ALA A 297 -3.63 -18.40 10.60
CA ALA A 297 -4.51 -18.36 11.77
C ALA A 297 -6.00 -18.54 11.38
N ALA A 298 -6.45 -17.92 10.29
CA ALA A 298 -7.81 -18.09 9.79
C ALA A 298 -8.09 -19.53 9.32
N VAL A 299 -7.14 -20.14 8.60
CA VAL A 299 -7.23 -21.56 8.19
C VAL A 299 -7.28 -22.48 9.40
N GLN A 300 -6.46 -22.21 10.42
CA GLN A 300 -6.46 -22.99 11.66
C GLN A 300 -7.79 -22.86 12.40
N GLY A 301 -8.36 -21.66 12.49
CA GLY A 301 -9.69 -21.45 13.08
C GLY A 301 -10.81 -22.19 12.33
N ALA A 302 -10.73 -22.24 10.99
CA ALA A 302 -11.69 -23.02 10.19
C ALA A 302 -11.57 -24.53 10.44
N ARG A 303 -10.34 -25.04 10.66
CA ARG A 303 -10.11 -26.44 11.04
C ARG A 303 -10.64 -26.76 12.43
N GLU A 304 -10.40 -25.90 13.41
CA GLU A 304 -10.93 -26.08 14.76
C GLU A 304 -12.46 -26.08 14.77
N TYR A 305 -13.09 -25.24 13.94
CA TYR A 305 -14.54 -25.26 13.75
C TYR A 305 -15.01 -26.58 13.13
N ASN A 306 -14.29 -27.10 12.12
CA ASN A 306 -14.56 -28.42 11.53
C ASN A 306 -14.46 -29.55 12.56
N ASP A 307 -13.40 -29.57 13.36
CA ASP A 307 -13.19 -30.59 14.41
C ASP A 307 -14.33 -30.54 15.44
N SER A 308 -14.83 -29.34 15.74
CA SER A 308 -15.99 -29.17 16.62
C SER A 308 -17.28 -29.79 16.06
N MET A 309 -17.36 -30.03 14.74
CA MET A 309 -18.49 -30.69 14.08
C MET A 309 -18.41 -32.21 14.13
N GLU A 310 -17.25 -32.81 14.41
CA GLU A 310 -17.09 -34.27 14.48
C GLU A 310 -18.03 -34.91 15.50
N ARG A 311 -18.44 -34.19 16.55
CA ARG A 311 -19.44 -34.67 17.52
C ARG A 311 -20.79 -35.03 16.89
N PHE A 312 -21.10 -34.46 15.72
CA PHE A 312 -22.33 -34.73 14.96
C PHE A 312 -22.11 -35.77 13.85
N ALA A 313 -20.91 -36.33 13.70
CA ALA A 313 -20.54 -37.17 12.56
C ALA A 313 -21.48 -38.35 12.33
N TYR A 314 -21.96 -38.96 13.41
CA TYR A 314 -22.93 -40.05 13.39
C TYR A 314 -24.20 -39.73 12.55
N LEU A 315 -24.58 -38.45 12.41
CA LEU A 315 -25.75 -38.05 11.61
C LEU A 315 -25.56 -38.28 10.11
N TRP A 316 -24.32 -38.26 9.62
CA TRP A 316 -23.99 -38.46 8.21
C TRP A 316 -23.13 -39.70 7.93
N THR A 317 -22.51 -40.31 8.94
CA THR A 317 -21.78 -41.58 8.80
C THR A 317 -22.65 -42.80 9.04
N ASP A 318 -23.62 -42.73 9.96
CA ASP A 318 -24.37 -43.92 10.38
C ASP A 318 -25.45 -44.30 9.37
N ASN A 319 -25.65 -45.61 9.19
CA ASN A 319 -26.74 -46.11 8.38
C ASN A 319 -28.07 -45.98 9.13
N ARG A 320 -28.90 -45.04 8.66
CA ARG A 320 -30.23 -44.75 9.23
C ARG A 320 -31.12 -45.99 9.41
N GLU A 321 -31.07 -46.95 8.49
CA GLU A 321 -31.85 -48.19 8.60
C GLU A 321 -31.31 -49.12 9.68
N ALA A 322 -29.99 -49.20 9.83
CA ALA A 322 -29.35 -49.97 10.88
C ALA A 322 -29.65 -49.34 12.25
N SER A 323 -29.49 -48.02 12.38
CA SER A 323 -29.81 -47.28 13.61
C SER A 323 -31.29 -47.42 14.00
N LEU A 324 -32.20 -47.40 13.01
CA LEU A 324 -33.62 -47.65 13.26
C LEU A 324 -33.87 -49.09 13.70
N LYS A 325 -33.25 -50.08 13.05
CA LYS A 325 -33.35 -51.50 13.45
C LYS A 325 -32.83 -51.72 14.86
N ASP A 326 -31.68 -51.15 15.21
CA ASP A 326 -31.10 -51.25 16.55
C ASP A 326 -32.02 -50.62 17.59
N PHE A 327 -32.56 -49.43 17.31
CA PHE A 327 -33.54 -48.77 18.17
C PHE A 327 -34.81 -49.62 18.40
N LEU A 328 -35.30 -50.28 17.34
CA LEU A 328 -36.45 -51.19 17.38
C LEU A 328 -36.13 -52.48 18.15
N ASN A 329 -34.90 -53.01 18.05
CA ASN A 329 -34.48 -54.27 18.64
C ASN A 329 -34.00 -54.15 20.11
N GLU A 330 -33.64 -52.95 20.59
CA GLU A 330 -33.17 -52.71 21.96
C GLU A 330 -34.15 -53.18 23.07
N GLU A 331 -35.45 -53.29 22.79
CA GLU A 331 -36.45 -53.82 23.75
C GLU A 331 -36.58 -55.37 23.71
N ASN A 332 -36.10 -56.03 22.65
CA ASN A 332 -36.19 -57.49 22.48
C ASN A 332 -35.25 -58.27 23.45
N ASN A 333 -34.29 -57.60 24.10
CA ASN A 333 -33.33 -58.25 25.00
C ASN A 333 -33.81 -58.36 26.46
N ASN A 334 -34.90 -57.69 26.84
CA ASN A 334 -35.41 -57.67 28.22
C ASN A 334 -36.72 -58.46 28.43
N SER A 335 -37.26 -59.05 27.36
CA SER A 335 -38.45 -59.91 27.40
C SER A 335 -38.26 -61.07 26.44
N ASP A 336 -38.57 -62.30 26.89
CA ASP A 336 -38.56 -63.55 26.12
C ASP A 336 -39.63 -63.60 25.01
N ASP A 337 -40.10 -62.42 24.56
CA ASP A 337 -41.20 -62.22 23.62
C ASP A 337 -40.65 -61.50 22.38
N LEU A 338 -40.58 -62.24 21.28
CA LEU A 338 -39.76 -61.96 20.08
C LEU A 338 -40.22 -60.73 19.27
N HIS A 339 -41.22 -59.98 19.73
CA HIS A 339 -41.96 -58.97 18.95
C HIS A 339 -42.37 -57.70 19.73
N THR A 340 -41.62 -57.28 20.74
CA THR A 340 -41.95 -56.04 21.46
C THR A 340 -41.51 -54.79 20.69
N THR A 341 -42.48 -54.11 20.05
CA THR A 341 -42.30 -52.77 19.45
C THR A 341 -42.02 -51.71 20.52
N PRO A 342 -41.07 -50.78 20.29
CA PRO A 342 -40.69 -49.78 21.29
C PRO A 342 -41.86 -48.92 21.77
N SER A 343 -41.87 -48.57 23.06
CA SER A 343 -42.92 -47.70 23.61
C SER A 343 -42.97 -46.31 22.95
N LEU A 344 -44.17 -45.74 22.81
CA LEU A 344 -44.38 -44.39 22.24
C LEU A 344 -43.57 -43.31 22.97
N LYS A 345 -43.30 -43.49 24.27
CA LYS A 345 -42.45 -42.61 25.08
C LYS A 345 -40.99 -42.62 24.62
N LYS A 346 -40.46 -43.77 24.21
CA LYS A 346 -39.08 -43.91 23.72
C LYS A 346 -38.91 -43.20 22.39
N PHE A 347 -39.86 -43.36 21.47
CA PHE A 347 -39.90 -42.61 20.21
C PHE A 347 -39.94 -41.11 20.45
N LYS A 348 -40.86 -40.64 21.32
CA LYS A 348 -40.96 -39.22 21.67
C LYS A 348 -39.63 -38.65 22.18
N ARG A 349 -38.96 -39.34 23.11
CA ARG A 349 -37.65 -38.93 23.63
C ARG A 349 -36.57 -38.88 22.55
N LYS A 350 -36.54 -39.85 21.62
CA LYS A 350 -35.55 -39.87 20.52
C LYS A 350 -35.81 -38.73 19.52
N ILE A 351 -37.07 -38.41 19.26
CA ILE A 351 -37.45 -37.24 18.45
C ILE A 351 -37.02 -35.94 19.15
N GLU A 352 -37.30 -35.80 20.45
CA GLU A 352 -36.88 -34.64 21.25
C GLU A 352 -35.35 -34.47 21.26
N GLU A 353 -34.58 -35.57 21.26
CA GLU A 353 -33.13 -35.56 21.14
C GLU A 353 -32.67 -34.99 19.78
N TYR A 354 -33.24 -35.46 18.66
CA TYR A 354 -32.93 -34.92 17.32
C TYR A 354 -33.41 -33.48 17.14
N GLU A 355 -34.55 -33.09 17.72
CA GLU A 355 -35.03 -31.70 17.71
C GLU A 355 -34.11 -30.78 18.51
N ALA A 356 -33.53 -31.26 19.62
CA ALA A 356 -32.53 -30.53 20.38
C ALA A 356 -31.25 -30.32 19.56
N ILE A 357 -30.77 -31.36 18.86
CA ILE A 357 -29.60 -31.27 17.98
C ILE A 357 -29.86 -30.32 16.81
N TYR A 358 -31.05 -30.39 16.19
CA TYR A 358 -31.45 -29.45 15.13
C TYR A 358 -31.48 -28.00 15.62
N SER A 359 -31.89 -27.79 16.87
CA SER A 359 -31.90 -26.45 17.49
C SER A 359 -30.49 -25.95 17.79
N GLU A 360 -29.58 -26.84 18.23
CA GLU A 360 -28.17 -26.53 18.45
C GLU A 360 -27.46 -26.18 17.13
N ALA A 361 -27.67 -26.95 16.07
CA ALA A 361 -27.04 -26.74 14.77
C ALA A 361 -27.57 -25.52 13.98
N ARG A 362 -28.67 -24.90 14.45
CA ARG A 362 -29.29 -23.73 13.81
C ARG A 362 -28.71 -22.40 14.33
N TYR A 363 -28.03 -22.42 15.47
CA TYR A 363 -27.35 -21.28 16.09
C TYR A 363 -25.84 -21.39 15.89
#